data_AF-A0A1V5ZKC1-F1
#
_entry.id   AF-A0A1V5ZKC1-F1
#
_cell.length_a   1.000
_cell.length_b   1.000
_cell.length_c   1.000
_cell.angle_alpha   90.00
_cell.angle_beta   90.00
_cell.angle_gamma   90.00
#
_symmetry.space_group_name_H-M   'P 1'
#
loop_
_entity.id
_entity.type
_entity.pdbx_description
1 polymer ?
#
loop_
_entity_poly.entity_id
_entity_poly.type
_entity_poly.pdbx_seq_one_letter_code
_entity_poly.pdbx_strand_id
1 'polypeptide(L)' 'MKHILLFKIGAIGDVLMTTPFIRQLKKQFPGVLIDYMVGKKTKDILSNNPYIRDIIVFDESVFTSKNIFALLSFF' A
#
# COMPACT_ATOMS: atom_id res chain seq x y z
N MET A 1 11.26 -9.83 -13.97
CA MET A 1 11.23 -8.52 -13.26
C MET A 1 10.65 -8.75 -11.87
N LYS A 2 11.13 -8.05 -10.84
CA LYS A 2 10.63 -8.25 -9.46
C LYS A 2 9.45 -7.32 -9.19
N HIS A 3 8.38 -7.86 -8.60
CA HIS A 3 7.20 -7.11 -8.16
C HIS A 3 7.06 -7.25 -6.65
N ILE A 4 6.79 -6.14 -5.98
CA ILE A 4 6.58 -6.08 -4.53
C ILE A 4 5.24 -5.41 -4.27
N LEU A 5 4.40 -6.06 -3.47
CA LEU A 5 3.23 -5.44 -2.88
C LEU A 5 3.55 -5.02 -1.45
N LEU A 6 3.45 -3.72 -1.18
CA LEU A 6 3.48 -3.19 0.18
C LEU A 6 2.06 -3.11 0.71
N PHE A 7 1.83 -3.67 1.89
CA PHE A 7 0.53 -3.64 2.55
C PHE A 7 0.66 -2.92 3.89
N LYS A 8 -0.10 -1.84 4.07
CA LYS A 8 -0.11 -1.11 5.33
C LYS A 8 -1.53 -0.64 5.68
N ILE A 9 -1.97 -1.09 6.84
CA ILE A 9 -3.13 -0.57 7.56
C ILE A 9 -2.59 0.37 8.64
N GLY A 10 -3.22 1.52 8.82
CA GLY A 10 -2.81 2.47 9.85
C GLY A 10 -3.37 3.86 9.62
N ALA A 11 -3.09 4.74 10.58
CA ALA A 11 -3.44 6.14 10.46
C ALA A 11 -2.54 6.84 9.43
N ILE A 12 -2.85 8.10 9.13
CA ILE A 12 -2.10 8.93 8.18
C ILE A 12 -0.59 8.93 8.47
N GLY A 13 -0.21 9.05 9.76
CA GLY A 13 1.19 9.05 10.18
C GLY A 13 1.93 7.78 9.81
N ASP A 14 1.29 6.62 10.00
CA ASP A 14 1.88 5.33 9.67
C ASP A 14 2.20 5.20 8.17
N VAL A 15 1.25 5.59 7.32
CA VAL A 15 1.42 5.54 5.86
C VAL A 15 2.50 6.52 5.41
N LEU A 16 2.49 7.75 5.95
CA LEU A 16 3.49 8.76 5.63
C LEU A 16 4.91 8.29 5.95
N MET A 17 5.11 7.63 7.09
CA MET A 17 6.41 7.09 7.49
C MET A 17 6.94 5.98 6.58
N THR A 18 6.09 5.36 5.75
CA THR A 18 6.53 4.37 4.75
C THR A 18 7.07 4.99 3.45
N THR A 19 6.81 6.28 3.19
CA THR A 19 7.29 6.97 1.98
C THR A 19 8.81 6.96 1.80
N PRO A 20 9.66 7.24 2.83
CA PRO A 20 11.11 7.11 2.68
C PRO A 20 11.56 5.66 2.46
N PHE A 21 10.83 4.68 3.01
CA PHE A 21 11.11 3.26 2.81
C PHE A 21 10.89 2.83 1.36
N ILE A 22 9.79 3.25 0.73
CA ILE A 22 9.52 2.99 -0.69
C ILE A 22 10.65 3.53 -1.58
N ARG A 23 11.10 4.76 -1.31
CA ARG A 23 12.23 5.38 -2.01
C ARG A 23 13.50 4.54 -1.88
N GLN A 24 13.78 4.02 -0.69
CA GLN A 24 14.97 3.21 -0.45
C GLN A 24 14.88 1.84 -1.15
N LEU A 25 13.70 1.23 -1.21
CA LEU A 25 13.48 0.00 -1.97
C LEU A 25 13.79 0.18 -3.47
N LYS A 26 13.31 1.26 -4.08
CA LYS A 26 13.63 1.58 -5.48
C LYS A 26 15.13 1.78 -5.73
N LYS A 27 15.85 2.38 -4.77
CA LYS A 27 17.31 2.56 -4.87
C LYS A 27 18.07 1.24 -4.77
N GLN A 28 17.65 0.36 -3.85
CA GLN A 28 18.32 -0.92 -3.61
C GLN A 28 18.02 -1.96 -4.70
N PHE A 29 16.82 -1.89 -5.29
CA PHE A 29 16.39 -2.81 -6.35
C PHE A 29 16.00 -2.02 -7.61
N PRO A 30 16.97 -1.55 -8.41
CA PRO A 30 16.68 -0.85 -9.66
C PRO A 30 15.74 -1.68 -10.56
N GLY A 31 14.67 -1.05 -11.06
CA GLY A 31 13.69 -1.69 -11.93
C GLY A 31 12.61 -2.54 -11.23
N VAL A 32 12.59 -2.60 -9.89
CA VAL A 32 11.48 -3.26 -9.17
C VAL A 32 10.17 -2.50 -9.38
N LEU A 33 9.05 -3.21 -9.58
CA LEU A 33 7.72 -2.61 -9.57
C LEU A 33 7.14 -2.71 -8.16
N ILE A 34 6.62 -1.59 -7.65
CA ILE A 34 6.09 -1.49 -6.28
C ILE A 34 4.64 -1.09 -6.38
N ASP A 35 3.75 -1.96 -5.91
CA ASP A 35 2.36 -1.62 -5.66
C ASP A 35 2.17 -1.38 -4.18
N TYR A 36 1.17 -0.57 -3.83
CA TYR A 36 0.86 -0.28 -2.45
C TYR A 36 -0.63 -0.48 -2.18
N MET A 37 -0.94 -1.41 -1.28
CA MET A 37 -2.29 -1.62 -0.78
C MET A 37 -2.51 -0.84 0.52
N VAL A 38 -3.46 0.09 0.50
CA VAL A 38 -3.73 1.07 1.55
C VAL A 38 -5.23 1.23 1.77
N GLY A 39 -5.60 1.62 2.99
CA GLY A 39 -7.00 1.88 3.32
C GLY A 39 -7.54 3.13 2.63
N LYS A 40 -8.84 3.13 2.33
CA LYS A 40 -9.53 4.23 1.65
C LYS A 40 -9.30 5.61 2.27
N LYS A 41 -9.16 5.68 3.60
CA LYS A 41 -8.98 6.95 4.34
C LYS A 41 -7.60 7.57 4.17
N THR A 42 -6.59 6.78 3.83
CA THR A 42 -5.18 7.20 3.82
C THR A 42 -4.54 7.14 2.43
N LYS A 43 -5.29 6.75 1.39
CA LYS A 43 -4.79 6.64 0.01
C LYS A 43 -4.12 7.91 -0.52
N ASP A 44 -4.65 9.08 -0.16
CA ASP A 44 -4.23 10.36 -0.75
C ASP A 44 -2.80 10.75 -0.34
N ILE A 45 -2.29 10.16 0.74
CA ILE A 45 -0.89 10.30 1.19
C ILE A 45 0.09 9.75 0.14
N LEU A 46 -0.35 8.79 -0.68
CA LEU A 46 0.48 8.10 -1.66
C LEU A 46 0.33 8.62 -3.08
N SER A 47 -0.68 9.45 -3.38
CA SER A 47 -1.06 9.86 -4.75
C SER A 47 0.06 10.51 -5.56
N ASN A 48 1.00 11.18 -4.90
CA ASN A 48 2.12 11.87 -5.54
C ASN A 48 3.46 11.16 -5.38
N ASN A 49 3.47 9.90 -4.94
CA ASN A 49 4.71 9.17 -4.74
C ASN A 49 5.22 8.59 -6.09
N PRO A 50 6.34 9.10 -6.65
CA PRO A 50 6.82 8.70 -7.98
C PRO A 50 7.42 7.28 -8.00
N TYR A 51 7.59 6.66 -6.83
CA TYR A 51 8.19 5.34 -6.68
C TYR A 51 7.14 4.22 -6.66
N ILE A 52 5.86 4.56 -6.55
CA ILE A 52 4.74 3.62 -6.59
C ILE A 52 4.25 3.49 -8.03
N ARG A 53 4.01 2.26 -8.47
CA ARG A 53 3.40 1.94 -9.76
C ARG A 53 1.89 2.03 -9.69
N ASP A 54 1.29 1.40 -8.68
CA ASP A 54 -0.16 1.33 -8.49
C ASP A 54 -0.55 1.39 -7.01
N ILE A 55 -1.73 1.98 -6.73
CA ILE A 55 -2.29 2.11 -5.39
C ILE A 55 -3.59 1.32 -5.34
N ILE A 56 -3.56 0.22 -4.59
CA ILE A 56 -4.71 -0.66 -4.39
C ILE A 56 -5.43 -0.20 -3.14
N VAL A 57 -6.69 0.21 -3.29
CA VAL A 57 -7.49 0.74 -2.18
C VAL A 57 -8.41 -0.35 -1.66
N PHE A 58 -8.43 -0.54 -0.34
CA PHE A 58 -9.38 -1.44 0.32
C PHE A 58 -10.20 -0.73 1.40
N ASP A 59 -11.34 -1.33 1.75
CA ASP A 59 -12.16 -0.88 2.86
C ASP A 59 -11.67 -1.50 4.17
N GLU A 60 -11.18 -0.66 5.07
CA GLU A 60 -10.67 -1.07 6.39
C GLU A 60 -11.74 -1.73 7.26
N SER A 61 -13.04 -1.51 6.97
CA SER A 61 -14.13 -2.17 7.69
C SER A 61 -14.09 -3.69 7.59
N VAL A 62 -13.39 -4.26 6.59
CA VAL A 62 -13.14 -5.70 6.48
C VAL A 62 -12.41 -6.25 7.71
N PHE A 63 -11.55 -5.46 8.35
CA PHE A 63 -10.82 -5.86 9.56
C PHE A 63 -11.62 -5.65 10.85
N THR A 64 -12.69 -4.84 10.82
CA THR A 64 -13.58 -4.61 11.97
C THR A 64 -14.81 -5.52 11.93
N SER A 65 -15.27 -5.91 10.74
CA SER A 65 -16.38 -6.85 10.57
C SER A 65 -15.90 -8.30 10.71
N LYS A 66 -16.74 -9.18 11.27
CA LYS A 66 -16.43 -10.62 11.43
C LYS A 66 -16.27 -11.40 10.12
N ASN A 67 -16.39 -10.76 8.95
CA ASN A 67 -16.29 -11.41 7.64
C ASN A 67 -14.91 -11.23 7.01
N ILE A 68 -13.94 -12.03 7.50
CA ILE A 68 -12.61 -12.19 6.88
C ILE A 68 -12.71 -12.65 5.42
N PHE A 69 -13.81 -13.32 5.03
CA PHE A 69 -14.06 -13.76 3.65
C PHE A 69 -14.12 -12.62 2.63
N ALA A 70 -14.41 -11.38 3.06
CA ALA A 70 -14.35 -10.21 2.18
C ALA A 70 -12.92 -9.86 1.73
N LEU A 71 -11.87 -10.39 2.37
CA LEU A 71 -10.50 -10.27 1.84
C LEU A 71 -10.29 -11.06 0.56
N LEU A 72 -11.01 -12.17 0.34
CA LEU A 72 -10.85 -12.99 -0.85
C LEU A 72 -11.33 -12.29 -2.13
N SER A 73 -12.20 -11.29 -2.03
CA SER A 73 -12.63 -10.52 -3.21
C SER A 73 -11.59 -9.53 -3.72
N PHE A 74 -10.47 -9.35 -3.02
CA PHE A 74 -9.37 -8.47 -3.43
C PHE A 74 -8.24 -9.19 -4.19
N PHE A 75 -8.22 -10.53 -4.17
CA PHE A 75 -7.25 -11.37 -4.88
C PHE A 75 -7.87 -11.96 -6.15
#